data_AF-A0AAN7DLR2-F1
#
_entry.id   AF-A0AAN7DLR2-F1
#
_cell.length_a   1.000
_cell.length_b   1.000
_cell.length_c   1.000
_cell.angle_alpha   90.00
_cell.angle_beta   90.00
_cell.angle_gamma   90.00
#
_symmetry.space_group_name_H-M   'P 1'
#
loop_
_entity.id
_entity.type
_entity.pdbx_description
1 polymer ?
#
loop_
_entity_poly.entity_id
_entity_poly.type
_entity_poly.pdbx_seq_one_letter_code
_entity_poly.pdbx_strand_id
1 'polypeptide(L)'
;MKAIVILLILMQIVLFMQQLDAYCIYNKTNKRFLDLHQTSYHTKAPLLSLFQKHVAPESRECCPYTSPDCSMSGAKDEIVVVTIQTAKYFCYSISLPAGGWVNVMDPRNNLGADILDFEVFSSDGTPFEYERLAP
;
A
#
# COMPACT_ATOMS: atom_id res chain seq x y z
N MET A 1 14.49 -25.45 -31.07
CA MET A 1 14.00 -24.07 -31.28
C MET A 1 12.82 -23.71 -30.39
N LYS A 2 11.69 -24.46 -30.40
CA LYS A 2 10.49 -24.11 -29.60
C LYS A 2 10.75 -24.01 -28.07
N ALA A 3 11.56 -24.88 -27.50
CA ALA A 3 11.86 -24.88 -26.05
C ALA A 3 12.67 -23.64 -25.59
N ILE A 4 13.62 -23.17 -26.41
CA ILE A 4 14.45 -22.00 -26.10
C ILE A 4 13.59 -20.72 -26.12
N VAL A 5 12.66 -20.61 -27.06
CA VAL A 5 11.72 -19.48 -27.13
C VAL A 5 10.79 -19.47 -25.91
N ILE A 6 10.28 -20.62 -25.48
CA ILE A 6 9.46 -20.73 -24.25
C ILE A 6 10.26 -20.32 -23.01
N LEU A 7 11.53 -20.77 -22.90
CA LEU A 7 12.40 -20.42 -21.78
C LEU A 7 12.67 -18.90 -21.71
N LEU A 8 12.92 -18.25 -22.85
CA LEU A 8 13.14 -16.80 -22.93
C LEU A 8 11.88 -16.01 -22.54
N ILE A 9 10.70 -16.46 -22.98
CA ILE A 9 9.42 -15.85 -22.59
C ILE A 9 9.19 -15.98 -21.09
N LEU A 10 9.43 -17.16 -20.51
CA LEU A 10 9.32 -17.37 -19.06
C LEU A 10 10.29 -16.49 -18.27
N MET A 11 11.53 -16.35 -18.75
CA MET A 11 12.54 -15.51 -18.11
C MET A 11 12.15 -14.02 -18.17
N GLN A 12 11.58 -13.55 -19.28
CA GLN A 12 11.04 -12.20 -19.39
C GLN A 12 9.86 -11.98 -18.43
N ILE A 13 8.92 -12.93 -18.33
CA ILE A 13 7.78 -12.83 -17.41
C ILE A 13 8.26 -12.73 -15.95
N VAL A 14 9.27 -13.52 -15.55
CA VAL A 14 9.84 -13.45 -14.19
C VAL A 14 10.52 -12.10 -13.94
N LEU A 15 11.24 -11.56 -14.92
CA LEU A 15 11.86 -10.23 -14.83
C LEU A 15 10.81 -9.11 -14.73
N PHE A 16 9.69 -9.23 -15.45
CA PHE A 16 8.57 -8.29 -15.34
C PHE A 16 7.83 -8.41 -14.00
N MET A 17 7.72 -9.62 -13.44
CA MET A 17 7.12 -9.83 -12.11
C MET A 17 7.93 -9.17 -11.00
N GLN A 18 9.26 -9.11 -11.09
CA GLN A 18 10.11 -8.43 -10.10
C GLN A 18 9.98 -6.89 -10.13
N GLN A 19 9.40 -6.33 -11.19
CA GLN A 19 9.08 -4.91 -11.33
C GLN A 19 7.67 -4.55 -10.86
N LEU A 20 6.87 -5.55 -10.44
CA LEU A 20 5.51 -5.36 -9.94
C LEU A 20 5.42 -5.25 -8.42
N ASP A 21 6.56 -5.13 -7.72
CA ASP A 21 6.45 -4.86 -6.29
C ASP A 21 5.89 -3.45 -6.10
N ALA A 22 4.93 -3.34 -5.21
CA ALA A 22 4.15 -2.15 -4.94
C ALA A 22 3.71 -2.27 -3.49
N TYR A 23 3.65 -1.17 -2.77
CA TYR A 23 2.96 -1.23 -1.50
C TYR A 23 1.46 -1.34 -1.78
N CYS A 24 0.78 -2.25 -1.10
CA CYS A 24 -0.65 -2.45 -1.28
C CYS A 24 -1.41 -2.24 0.02
N ILE A 25 -2.55 -1.57 -0.06
CA ILE A 25 -3.46 -1.35 1.06
C ILE A 25 -4.72 -2.15 0.79
N TYR A 26 -4.94 -3.19 1.59
CA TYR A 26 -6.09 -4.07 1.51
C TYR A 26 -7.15 -3.61 2.48
N ASN A 27 -8.30 -3.20 1.96
CA ASN A 27 -9.48 -2.93 2.76
C ASN A 27 -10.18 -4.25 3.06
N LYS A 28 -9.89 -4.84 4.23
CA LYS A 28 -10.53 -6.06 4.75
C LYS A 28 -11.73 -5.74 5.64
N THR A 29 -12.29 -4.54 5.48
CA THR A 29 -13.52 -4.17 6.17
C THR A 29 -14.72 -4.56 5.31
N ASN A 30 -15.79 -4.99 5.97
CA ASN A 30 -16.98 -5.47 5.28
C ASN A 30 -17.90 -4.36 4.76
N LYS A 31 -17.76 -3.12 5.25
CA LYS A 31 -18.75 -2.04 5.01
C LYS A 31 -18.16 -0.64 4.87
N ARG A 32 -16.87 -0.44 5.10
CA ARG A 32 -16.26 0.90 5.12
C ARG A 32 -15.46 1.15 3.86
N PHE A 33 -15.63 2.32 3.28
CA PHE A 33 -14.69 2.83 2.28
C PHE A 33 -13.51 3.47 3.00
N LEU A 34 -12.32 3.37 2.39
CA LEU A 34 -11.11 4.04 2.86
C LEU A 34 -10.71 5.11 1.86
N ASP A 35 -10.40 6.30 2.37
CA ASP A 35 -9.73 7.34 1.60
C ASP A 35 -8.24 7.30 1.94
N LEU A 36 -7.41 6.99 0.96
CA LEU A 36 -5.96 6.87 1.10
C LEU A 36 -5.30 8.12 0.58
N HIS A 37 -4.34 8.64 1.32
CA HIS A 37 -3.53 9.80 0.95
C HIS A 37 -2.09 9.59 1.38
N GLN A 38 -1.14 9.75 0.47
CA GLN A 38 0.27 9.83 0.81
C GLN A 38 0.68 11.29 1.05
N THR A 39 1.49 11.55 2.07
CA THR A 39 2.03 12.90 2.33
C THR A 39 3.30 13.15 1.53
N SER A 40 3.55 14.40 1.15
CA SER A 40 4.67 14.79 0.26
C SER A 40 6.07 14.62 0.87
N TYR A 41 6.18 14.33 2.17
CA TYR A 41 7.48 14.19 2.85
C TYR A 41 8.24 12.92 2.42
N HIS A 42 7.54 11.95 1.80
CA HIS A 42 8.10 10.66 1.38
C HIS A 42 7.99 10.42 -0.14
N THR A 43 7.83 11.48 -0.94
CA THR A 43 7.72 11.38 -2.40
C THR A 43 8.51 12.49 -3.09
N LYS A 44 8.87 12.29 -4.37
CA LYS A 44 9.45 13.36 -5.22
C LYS A 44 8.37 14.14 -5.99
N ALA A 45 7.12 13.72 -5.84
CA ALA A 45 5.98 14.22 -6.57
C ALA A 45 5.54 15.62 -6.11
N PRO A 46 5.12 16.49 -7.04
CA PRO A 46 4.36 17.68 -6.66
C PRO A 46 3.07 17.26 -5.93
N LEU A 47 2.57 18.12 -5.03
CA LEU A 47 1.40 17.85 -4.18
C LEU A 47 0.17 17.28 -4.92
N LEU A 48 0.00 17.60 -6.21
CA LEU A 48 -1.14 17.20 -7.04
C LEU A 48 -1.01 15.80 -7.68
N SER A 49 0.17 15.16 -7.63
CA SER A 49 0.36 13.79 -8.14
C SER A 49 0.54 12.74 -7.05
N LEU A 50 0.38 13.12 -5.79
CA LEU A 50 0.47 12.20 -4.66
C LEU A 50 -0.56 11.08 -4.77
N PHE A 51 -0.17 9.88 -4.34
CA PHE A 51 -1.07 8.74 -4.28
C PHE A 51 -2.31 9.08 -3.43
N GLN A 52 -3.45 9.14 -4.11
CA GLN A 52 -4.76 9.37 -3.50
C GLN A 52 -5.77 8.40 -4.11
N LYS A 53 -6.43 7.60 -3.27
CA LYS A 53 -7.33 6.54 -3.71
C LYS A 53 -8.54 6.37 -2.80
N HIS A 54 -9.66 5.98 -3.39
CA HIS A 54 -10.87 5.60 -2.69
C HIS A 54 -11.06 4.08 -2.80
N VAL A 55 -10.98 3.36 -1.69
CA VAL A 55 -10.94 1.89 -1.65
C VAL A 55 -12.23 1.34 -1.08
N ALA A 56 -12.93 0.56 -1.90
CA ALA A 56 -14.16 -0.12 -1.51
C ALA A 56 -13.90 -1.24 -0.48
N PRO A 57 -14.92 -1.63 0.30
CA PRO A 57 -14.88 -2.85 1.12
C PRO A 57 -14.39 -4.06 0.33
N GLU A 58 -13.59 -4.92 0.97
CA GLU A 58 -13.02 -6.13 0.39
C GLU A 58 -12.19 -5.92 -0.90
N SER A 59 -11.70 -4.70 -1.14
CA SER A 59 -10.83 -4.38 -2.28
C SER A 59 -9.43 -3.95 -1.83
N ARG A 60 -8.58 -3.63 -2.80
CA ARG A 60 -7.21 -3.14 -2.55
C ARG A 60 -6.82 -2.10 -3.57
N GLU A 61 -5.89 -1.24 -3.17
CA GLU A 61 -5.18 -0.35 -4.07
C GLU A 61 -3.67 -0.49 -3.82
N CYS A 62 -2.88 -0.36 -4.88
CA CYS A 62 -1.43 -0.52 -4.81
C CYS A 62 -0.72 0.66 -5.46
N CYS A 63 0.46 0.99 -4.93
CA CYS A 63 1.32 2.05 -5.44
C CYS A 63 2.70 1.46 -5.76
N PRO A 64 3.14 1.44 -7.03
CA PRO A 64 4.45 0.91 -7.40
C PRO A 64 5.56 1.76 -6.77
N TYR A 65 6.46 1.17 -5.97
CA TYR A 65 7.56 1.91 -5.34
C TYR A 65 8.51 2.56 -6.35
N THR A 66 8.57 2.04 -7.58
CA THR A 66 9.34 2.64 -8.68
C THR A 66 8.73 3.94 -9.20
N SER A 67 7.49 4.25 -8.84
CA SER A 67 6.83 5.51 -9.20
C SER A 67 7.24 6.63 -8.23
N PRO A 68 7.61 7.82 -8.74
CA PRO A 68 7.98 8.96 -7.91
C PRO A 68 6.82 9.51 -7.06
N ASP A 69 5.59 9.15 -7.42
CA ASP A 69 4.36 9.46 -6.68
C ASP A 69 4.17 8.58 -5.44
N CYS A 70 4.88 7.45 -5.37
CA CYS A 70 4.74 6.41 -4.35
C CYS A 70 5.95 6.31 -3.42
N SER A 71 7.17 6.56 -3.92
CA SER A 71 8.41 6.49 -3.15
C SER A 71 9.42 7.49 -3.68
N MET A 72 10.22 8.06 -2.79
CA MET A 72 11.21 9.08 -3.13
C MET A 72 12.45 8.46 -3.79
N SER A 73 12.94 7.36 -3.24
CA SER A 73 14.18 6.71 -3.65
C SER A 73 13.97 5.66 -4.75
N GLY A 74 12.76 5.11 -4.88
CA GLY A 74 12.51 3.95 -5.72
C GLY A 74 13.02 2.64 -5.11
N ALA A 75 13.26 2.59 -3.79
CA ALA A 75 13.70 1.41 -3.07
C ALA A 75 12.54 0.71 -2.36
N LYS A 76 12.55 -0.63 -2.33
CA LYS A 76 11.45 -1.45 -1.77
C LYS A 76 11.33 -1.34 -0.25
N ASP A 77 12.45 -1.11 0.40
CA ASP A 77 12.64 -0.98 1.84
C ASP A 77 12.49 0.47 2.34
N GLU A 78 12.32 1.44 1.44
CA GLU A 78 11.99 2.80 1.82
C GLU A 78 10.70 2.83 2.64
N ILE A 79 10.75 3.50 3.79
CA ILE A 79 9.56 3.72 4.59
C ILE A 79 8.76 4.86 4.01
N VAL A 80 7.52 4.54 3.66
CA VAL A 80 6.51 5.50 3.22
C VAL A 80 5.44 5.63 4.30
N VAL A 81 4.75 6.77 4.29
CA VAL A 81 3.65 7.04 5.22
C VAL A 81 2.38 7.26 4.44
N VAL A 82 1.35 6.48 4.77
CA VAL A 82 0.02 6.63 4.17
C VAL A 82 -0.98 6.99 5.26
N THR A 83 -1.74 8.05 5.00
CA THR A 83 -2.91 8.44 5.77
C THR A 83 -4.14 7.71 5.23
N ILE A 84 -4.83 7.02 6.13
CA ILE A 84 -6.05 6.26 5.90
C ILE A 84 -7.16 6.99 6.64
N GLN A 85 -8.07 7.57 5.88
CA GLN A 85 -9.24 8.24 6.41
C GLN A 85 -10.46 7.33 6.29
N THR A 86 -11.21 7.21 7.39
CA THR A 86 -12.51 6.53 7.44
C THR A 86 -13.55 7.48 7.96
N ALA A 87 -14.62 7.70 7.20
CA ALA A 87 -15.62 8.71 7.52
C ALA A 87 -15.01 10.11 7.74
N LYS A 88 -15.85 11.08 8.10
CA LYS A 88 -15.47 12.51 8.05
C LYS A 88 -14.43 12.94 9.09
N TYR A 89 -14.15 12.12 10.12
CA TYR A 89 -13.41 12.57 11.31
C TYR A 89 -12.25 11.67 11.77
N PHE A 90 -12.02 10.52 11.14
CA PHE A 90 -10.99 9.57 11.61
C PHE A 90 -9.91 9.38 10.57
N CYS A 91 -8.71 9.81 10.92
CA CYS A 91 -7.52 9.68 10.09
C CYS A 91 -6.46 8.90 10.88
N TYR A 92 -5.87 7.90 10.24
CA TYR A 92 -4.75 7.13 10.76
C TYR A 92 -3.59 7.26 9.80
N SER A 93 -2.44 7.70 10.28
CA SER A 93 -1.21 7.67 9.49
C SER A 93 -0.37 6.49 9.94
N ILE A 94 -0.03 5.62 8.99
CA ILE A 94 0.78 4.42 9.23
C ILE A 94 2.04 4.45 8.37
N SER A 95 3.14 3.97 8.93
CA SER A 95 4.37 3.70 8.17
C SER A 95 4.37 2.28 7.61
N LEU A 96 4.90 2.10 6.41
CA LEU A 96 5.10 0.80 5.79
C LEU A 96 6.25 0.82 4.78
N PRO A 97 6.90 -0.32 4.50
CA PRO A 97 7.86 -0.42 3.40
C PRO A 97 7.18 -0.20 2.05
N ALA A 98 7.85 0.47 1.12
CA ALA A 98 7.30 0.79 -0.21
C ALA A 98 7.02 -0.45 -1.08
N GLY A 99 7.61 -1.61 -0.77
CA GLY A 99 7.25 -2.90 -1.38
C GLY A 99 6.38 -3.81 -0.51
N GLY A 100 5.91 -3.33 0.65
CA GLY A 100 5.16 -4.10 1.64
C GLY A 100 3.65 -4.13 1.40
N TRP A 101 2.86 -4.49 2.40
CA TRP A 101 1.41 -4.28 2.34
C TRP A 101 0.81 -4.14 3.72
N VAL A 102 -0.43 -3.65 3.76
CA VAL A 102 -1.22 -3.55 4.97
C VAL A 102 -2.60 -4.16 4.79
N ASN A 103 -3.05 -4.94 5.77
CA ASN A 103 -4.45 -5.30 5.94
C ASN A 103 -5.11 -4.30 6.89
N VAL A 104 -6.12 -3.59 6.40
CA VAL A 104 -6.95 -2.67 7.20
C VAL A 104 -8.21 -3.41 7.62
N MET A 105 -8.40 -3.57 8.92
CA MET A 105 -9.48 -4.39 9.48
C MET A 105 -10.38 -3.57 10.39
N ASP A 106 -11.67 -3.92 10.41
CA ASP A 106 -12.65 -3.42 11.39
C ASP A 106 -12.97 -4.59 12.34
N PRO A 107 -12.24 -4.73 13.46
CA PRO A 107 -12.36 -5.91 14.34
C PRO A 107 -13.75 -6.05 14.95
N ARG A 108 -14.54 -4.97 14.99
CA ARG A 108 -15.89 -4.98 15.58
C ARG A 108 -16.98 -5.11 14.53
N ASN A 109 -16.64 -5.05 13.24
CA ASN A 109 -17.59 -4.95 12.12
C ASN A 109 -18.68 -3.91 12.35
N ASN A 110 -18.35 -2.85 13.10
CA ASN A 110 -19.33 -1.93 13.64
C ASN A 110 -19.13 -0.57 13.02
N LEU A 111 -20.12 -0.08 12.28
CA LEU A 111 -20.10 1.21 11.60
C LEU A 111 -19.96 2.42 12.56
N GLY A 112 -20.15 2.22 13.86
CA GLY A 112 -20.11 3.28 14.88
C GLY A 112 -18.91 3.29 15.82
N ALA A 113 -17.96 2.35 15.71
CA ALA A 113 -16.73 2.37 16.51
C ALA A 113 -15.53 2.60 15.59
N ASP A 114 -14.88 3.75 15.76
CA ASP A 114 -13.77 4.21 14.92
C ASP A 114 -12.45 3.67 15.41
N ILE A 115 -12.33 2.34 15.36
CA ILE A 115 -11.08 1.65 15.67
C ILE A 115 -10.81 0.73 14.49
N LEU A 116 -9.89 1.17 13.64
CA LEU A 116 -9.23 0.29 12.69
C LEU A 116 -8.06 -0.42 13.36
N ASP A 117 -7.88 -1.66 12.95
CA ASP A 117 -6.68 -2.45 13.23
C ASP A 117 -5.86 -2.63 11.95
N PHE A 118 -4.55 -2.76 12.11
CA PHE A 118 -3.62 -2.82 10.99
C PHE A 118 -2.62 -3.96 11.19
N GLU A 119 -2.52 -4.82 10.18
CA GLU A 119 -1.37 -5.73 10.06
C GLU A 119 -0.52 -5.24 8.90
N VAL A 120 0.71 -4.83 9.19
CA VAL A 120 1.65 -4.34 8.20
C VAL A 120 2.73 -5.38 7.97
N PHE A 121 3.10 -5.59 6.73
CA PHE A 121 4.07 -6.58 6.30
C PHE A 121 5.12 -5.97 5.39
N SER A 122 6.35 -6.46 5.51
CA SER A 122 7.44 -6.20 4.57
C SER A 122 7.20 -6.92 3.24
N SER A 123 8.01 -6.60 2.23
CA SER A 123 7.91 -7.21 0.89
C SER A 123 8.14 -8.73 0.87
N ASP A 124 8.84 -9.26 1.87
CA ASP A 124 9.08 -10.69 2.07
C ASP A 124 7.96 -11.40 2.87
N GLY A 125 6.95 -10.65 3.32
CA GLY A 125 5.84 -11.13 4.13
C GLY A 125 6.10 -11.27 5.62
N THR A 126 7.25 -10.82 6.10
CA THR A 126 7.47 -10.71 7.55
C THR A 126 6.63 -9.58 8.14
N PRO A 127 6.12 -9.72 9.37
CA PRO A 127 5.45 -8.63 10.06
C PRO A 127 6.37 -7.41 10.21
N PHE A 128 5.82 -6.23 9.96
CA PHE A 128 6.53 -4.96 10.07
C PHE A 128 6.01 -4.18 11.29
N GLU A 129 6.93 -3.75 12.14
CA GLU A 129 6.60 -2.87 13.27
C GLU A 129 6.37 -1.45 12.75
N TYR A 130 5.11 -1.07 12.62
CA TYR A 130 4.71 0.24 12.11
C TYR A 130 4.48 1.25 13.23
N GLU A 131 4.70 2.52 12.90
CA GLU A 131 4.36 3.63 13.77
C GLU A 131 2.97 4.15 13.41
N ARG A 132 2.09 4.24 14.40
CA ARG A 132 0.82 4.97 14.28
C ARG A 132 1.09 6.43 14.62
N LEU A 133 1.17 7.27 13.61
CA LEU A 133 1.35 8.70 13.79
C LEU A 133 0.01 9.31 14.18
N ALA A 134 0.00 10.14 15.23
CA ALA A 134 -1.18 10.91 15.61
C ALA A 134 -1.59 11.85 14.45
N PRO A 135 -2.90 12.11 14.27
CA PRO A 135 -3.38 13.05 13.26
C PRO A 135 -2.83 14.47 13.46
#